data_AF-A0A956ADS6-F1
#
_entry.id   AF-A0A956ADS6-F1
#
_cell.length_a   1.000
_cell.length_b   1.000
_cell.length_c   1.000
_cell.angle_alpha   90.00
_cell.angle_beta   90.00
_cell.angle_gamma   90.00
#
_symmetry.space_group_name_H-M   'P 1'
#
loop_
_entity.id
_entity.type
_entity.pdbx_description
1 polymer ?
#
loop_
_entity_poly.entity_id
_entity_poly.type
_entity_poly.pdbx_seq_one_letter_code
_entity_poly.pdbx_strand_id
1 'polypeptide(L)'
;MQTDCSSSKVLTRTISELKLAESSSERSKRTMAAFGEMSFADQLTAPEWLRKILSHRDEATARPLLATLFLEIGRKIQERDYSALQRWISHVRVGDTLPVVLVGMLRATFLVRHSLPNWPDLRIRVRKELEDRGMDPTRTLRGLEI
;
A
#
# COMPACT_ATOMS: atom_id res chain seq x y z
N MET A 1 13.59 -24.96 63.59
CA MET A 1 13.66 -23.52 63.27
C MET A 1 14.74 -23.31 62.22
N GLN A 2 14.35 -22.96 61.00
CA GLN A 2 15.07 -22.13 60.04
C GLN A 2 14.21 -22.09 58.77
N THR A 3 13.31 -21.12 58.70
CA THR A 3 12.74 -20.63 57.46
C THR A 3 13.61 -19.49 56.93
N ASP A 4 13.45 -19.20 55.64
CA ASP A 4 13.78 -17.94 54.98
C ASP A 4 15.20 -17.75 54.43
N CYS A 5 15.41 -18.22 53.19
CA CYS A 5 16.32 -17.54 52.25
C CYS A 5 16.00 -17.86 50.77
N SER A 6 14.73 -17.86 50.35
CA SER A 6 14.38 -18.05 48.93
C SER A 6 13.50 -16.95 48.32
N SER A 7 12.84 -16.13 49.14
CA SER A 7 11.89 -15.12 48.63
C SER A 7 12.54 -13.83 48.09
N SER A 8 13.77 -13.48 48.52
CA SER A 8 14.39 -12.19 48.18
C SER A 8 14.92 -12.10 46.74
N LYS A 9 15.47 -13.21 46.19
CA LYS A 9 16.02 -13.25 44.83
C LYS A 9 14.96 -13.30 43.72
N VAL A 10 13.78 -13.82 44.03
CA VAL A 10 12.67 -13.90 43.06
C VAL A 10 12.07 -12.51 42.84
N LEU A 11 11.90 -11.73 43.91
CA LEU A 11 11.29 -10.39 43.84
C LEU A 11 12.16 -9.35 43.11
N THR A 12 13.48 -9.46 43.19
CA THR A 12 14.38 -8.51 42.49
C THR A 12 14.38 -8.72 40.98
N ARG A 13 14.19 -9.96 40.51
CA ARG A 13 14.17 -10.29 39.08
C ARG A 13 12.90 -9.76 38.39
N THR A 14 11.75 -9.84 39.07
CA THR A 14 10.47 -9.35 38.54
C THR A 14 10.41 -7.83 38.41
N ILE A 15 11.04 -7.08 39.32
CA ILE A 15 11.03 -5.60 39.26
C ILE A 15 11.89 -5.10 38.08
N SER A 16 13.00 -5.77 37.77
CA SER A 16 13.85 -5.42 36.62
C SER A 16 13.16 -5.70 35.28
N GLU A 17 12.39 -6.78 35.18
CA GLU A 17 11.63 -7.12 33.97
C GLU A 17 10.44 -6.16 33.73
N LEU A 18 9.78 -5.71 34.80
CA LEU A 18 8.69 -4.72 34.69
C LEU A 18 9.19 -3.35 34.19
N LYS A 19 10.36 -2.88 34.66
CA LYS A 19 10.95 -1.61 34.17
C LYS A 19 11.39 -1.66 32.70
N LEU A 20 11.82 -2.84 32.23
CA LEU A 20 12.16 -3.06 30.82
C LEU A 20 10.90 -3.07 29.92
N ALA A 21 9.79 -3.63 30.41
CA ALA A 21 8.52 -3.62 29.70
C ALA A 21 7.91 -2.22 29.58
N GLU A 22 8.00 -1.39 30.62
CA GLU A 22 7.53 0.01 30.59
C GLU A 22 8.35 0.86 29.60
N SER A 23 9.67 0.65 29.56
CA SER A 23 10.56 1.33 28.61
C SER A 23 10.28 0.94 27.15
N SER A 24 9.81 -0.29 26.90
CA SER A 24 9.38 -0.76 25.58
C SER A 24 8.03 -0.19 25.17
N SER A 25 7.10 -0.03 26.11
CA SER A 25 5.78 0.57 25.87
C SER A 25 5.87 2.06 25.52
N GLU A 26 6.73 2.81 26.21
CA GLU A 26 6.94 4.23 25.89
C GLU A 26 7.67 4.44 24.56
N ARG A 27 8.62 3.56 24.23
CA ARG A 27 9.30 3.59 22.93
C ARG A 27 8.31 3.31 21.80
N SER A 28 7.36 2.39 21.99
CA SER A 28 6.28 2.09 21.04
C SER A 28 5.27 3.23 20.89
N LYS A 29 4.97 3.96 21.97
CA LYS A 29 4.10 5.16 21.92
C LYS A 29 4.77 6.33 21.19
N ARG A 30 6.10 6.48 21.33
CA ARG A 30 6.86 7.53 20.61
C ARG A 30 6.99 7.27 19.12
N THR A 31 7.05 6.02 18.66
CA THR A 31 7.05 5.73 17.21
C THR A 31 5.69 6.00 16.57
N MET A 32 4.60 5.84 17.31
CA MET A 32 3.26 6.10 16.79
C MET A 32 2.92 7.60 16.70
N ALA A 33 3.53 8.45 17.52
CA ALA A 33 3.34 9.89 17.44
C ALA A 33 4.08 10.56 16.24
N ALA A 34 5.03 9.86 15.61
CA ALA A 34 5.76 10.36 14.45
C ALA A 34 5.08 10.04 13.11
N PHE A 35 4.13 9.10 13.10
CA PHE A 35 3.22 8.87 11.99
C PHE A 35 1.94 9.62 12.30
N GLY A 36 1.85 10.87 11.82
CA GLY A 36 0.65 11.69 11.96
C GLY A 36 -0.60 10.87 11.73
N GLU A 37 -1.58 11.06 12.62
CA GLU A 37 -2.86 10.36 12.73
C GLU A 37 -3.51 10.10 11.37
N MET A 38 -3.06 9.05 10.68
CA MET A 38 -3.73 8.57 9.48
C MET A 38 -4.80 7.61 9.99
N SER A 39 -6.01 8.12 10.11
CA SER A 39 -7.15 7.37 10.60
C SER A 39 -7.30 6.07 9.81
N PHE A 40 -7.57 4.96 10.50
CA PHE A 40 -7.94 3.69 9.87
C PHE A 40 -9.12 3.87 8.89
N ALA A 41 -9.97 4.88 9.10
CA ALA A 41 -11.04 5.25 8.17
C ALA A 41 -10.52 5.86 6.85
N ASP A 42 -9.38 6.57 6.87
CA ASP A 42 -8.75 7.08 5.66
C ASP A 42 -8.10 5.96 4.83
N GLN A 43 -7.75 4.83 5.45
CA GLN A 43 -7.20 3.68 4.73
C GLN A 43 -8.21 2.96 3.83
N LEU A 44 -9.52 3.21 3.98
CA LEU A 44 -10.55 2.28 3.51
C LEU A 44 -11.39 2.71 2.31
N THR A 45 -11.21 3.90 1.73
CA THR A 45 -12.11 4.32 0.65
C THR A 45 -11.40 4.90 -0.55
N ALA A 46 -11.16 4.05 -1.56
CA ALA A 46 -10.98 4.54 -2.92
C ALA A 46 -12.20 5.41 -3.31
N PRO A 47 -11.98 6.61 -3.88
CA PRO A 47 -13.08 7.49 -4.25
C PRO A 47 -14.01 6.79 -5.25
N GLU A 48 -15.30 7.12 -5.21
CA GLU A 48 -16.34 6.43 -6.00
C GLU A 48 -16.01 6.41 -7.51
N TRP A 49 -15.48 7.52 -8.02
CA TRP A 49 -15.05 7.62 -9.42
C TRP A 49 -13.98 6.58 -9.77
N LEU A 50 -13.03 6.31 -8.86
CA LEU A 50 -11.97 5.32 -9.07
C LEU A 50 -12.55 3.91 -9.06
N ARG A 51 -13.44 3.61 -8.12
CA ARG A 51 -14.16 2.32 -8.07
C ARG A 51 -14.93 2.09 -9.37
N LYS A 52 -15.63 3.11 -9.85
CA LYS A 52 -16.36 3.08 -11.12
C LYS A 52 -15.42 2.76 -12.28
N ILE A 53 -14.25 3.39 -12.38
CA ILE A 53 -13.26 3.09 -13.43
C ILE A 53 -12.78 1.64 -13.37
N LEU A 54 -12.40 1.18 -12.18
CA LEU A 54 -11.86 -0.16 -11.98
C LEU A 54 -12.90 -1.27 -12.21
N SER A 55 -14.19 -0.96 -12.17
CA SER A 55 -15.27 -1.93 -12.41
C SER A 55 -15.73 -2.02 -13.87
N HIS A 56 -15.25 -1.17 -14.78
CA HIS A 56 -15.66 -1.24 -16.19
C HIS A 56 -15.04 -2.45 -16.88
N ARG A 57 -15.87 -3.19 -17.62
CA ARG A 57 -15.45 -4.33 -18.46
C ARG A 57 -15.38 -4.00 -19.95
N ASP A 58 -15.82 -2.80 -20.34
CA ASP A 58 -15.80 -2.33 -21.72
C ASP A 58 -14.80 -1.18 -21.90
N GLU A 59 -13.95 -1.31 -22.92
CA GLU A 59 -12.89 -0.35 -23.24
C GLU A 59 -13.45 0.98 -23.74
N ALA A 60 -14.50 0.96 -24.56
CA ALA A 60 -15.10 2.17 -25.12
C ALA A 60 -15.63 3.09 -24.01
N THR A 61 -16.25 2.48 -22.98
CA THR A 61 -16.76 3.20 -21.82
C THR A 61 -15.63 3.64 -20.86
N ALA A 62 -14.53 2.88 -20.76
CA ALA A 62 -13.42 3.20 -19.87
C ALA A 62 -12.52 4.35 -20.39
N ARG A 63 -12.38 4.51 -21.71
CA ARG A 63 -11.52 5.54 -22.34
C ARG A 63 -11.70 6.96 -21.79
N PRO A 64 -12.91 7.54 -21.75
CA PRO A 64 -13.08 8.90 -21.24
C PRO A 64 -12.68 9.02 -19.77
N LEU A 65 -12.85 7.94 -18.99
CA LEU A 65 -12.52 7.94 -17.57
C LEU A 65 -11.01 7.76 -17.31
N LEU A 66 -10.26 7.17 -18.25
CA LEU A 66 -8.80 7.07 -18.16
C LEU A 66 -8.14 8.45 -18.10
N ALA A 67 -8.65 9.43 -18.85
CA ALA A 67 -8.13 10.79 -18.81
C ALA A 67 -8.27 11.38 -17.40
N THR A 68 -9.43 11.22 -16.77
CA THR A 68 -9.67 11.62 -15.37
C THR A 68 -8.72 10.90 -14.42
N LEU A 69 -8.57 9.58 -14.56
CA LEU A 69 -7.64 8.80 -13.74
C LEU A 69 -6.20 9.33 -13.83
N PHE A 70 -5.70 9.60 -15.02
CA PHE A 70 -4.32 10.07 -15.21
C PHE A 70 -4.13 11.51 -14.72
N LEU A 71 -5.13 12.38 -14.90
CA LEU A 71 -5.12 13.73 -14.33
C LEU A 71 -5.06 13.67 -12.80
N GLU A 72 -5.86 12.81 -12.17
CA GLU A 72 -5.88 12.63 -10.73
C GLU A 72 -4.57 12.03 -10.19
N ILE A 73 -3.98 11.05 -10.89
CA ILE A 73 -2.65 10.54 -10.55
C ILE A 73 -1.60 11.66 -10.67
N GLY A 74 -1.63 12.43 -11.76
CA GLY A 74 -0.72 13.54 -11.98
C GLY A 74 -0.83 14.61 -10.88
N ARG A 75 -2.05 14.97 -10.50
CA ARG A 75 -2.32 15.88 -9.39
C ARG A 75 -1.73 15.35 -8.08
N LYS A 76 -1.94 14.08 -7.76
CA LYS A 76 -1.39 13.46 -6.53
C LYS A 76 0.12 13.38 -6.53
N ILE A 77 0.75 13.17 -7.69
CA ILE A 77 2.21 13.26 -7.85
C ILE A 77 2.70 14.69 -7.58
N GLN A 78 2.03 15.70 -8.12
CA GLN A 78 2.39 17.12 -7.89
C GLN A 78 2.23 17.53 -6.43
N GLU A 79 1.15 17.08 -5.77
CA GLU A 79 0.88 17.28 -4.35
C GLU A 79 1.82 16.46 -3.43
N ARG A 80 2.64 15.56 -3.99
CA ARG A 80 3.44 14.56 -3.26
C ARG A 80 2.61 13.68 -2.32
N ASP A 81 1.32 13.51 -2.63
CA ASP A 81 0.40 12.66 -1.89
C ASP A 81 0.54 11.19 -2.35
N TYR A 82 1.72 10.64 -2.10
CA TYR A 82 2.03 9.23 -2.41
C TYR A 82 1.21 8.28 -1.55
N SER A 83 0.72 8.74 -0.40
CA SER A 83 -0.16 7.99 0.49
C SER A 83 -1.50 7.65 -0.20
N ALA A 84 -2.08 8.60 -0.95
CA ALA A 84 -3.29 8.37 -1.73
C ALA A 84 -3.02 7.42 -2.90
N LEU A 85 -1.92 7.58 -3.63
CA LEU A 85 -1.55 6.69 -4.74
C LEU A 85 -1.33 5.26 -4.27
N GLN A 86 -0.65 5.08 -3.12
CA GLN A 86 -0.43 3.78 -2.51
C GLN A 86 -1.77 3.12 -2.13
N ARG A 87 -2.71 3.89 -1.55
CA ARG A 87 -4.07 3.42 -1.28
C ARG A 87 -4.78 3.03 -2.57
N TRP A 88 -4.67 3.80 -3.64
CA TRP A 88 -5.33 3.46 -4.91
C TRP A 88 -4.79 2.16 -5.49
N ILE A 89 -3.47 1.99 -5.52
CA ILE A 89 -2.78 0.79 -6.01
C ILE A 89 -3.18 -0.46 -5.20
N SER A 90 -3.36 -0.34 -3.89
CA SER A 90 -3.75 -1.48 -3.05
C SER A 90 -5.18 -1.97 -3.32
N HIS A 91 -6.04 -1.13 -3.88
CA HIS A 91 -7.43 -1.48 -4.21
C HIS A 91 -7.60 -2.06 -5.62
N VAL A 92 -6.55 -2.04 -6.45
CA VAL A 92 -6.63 -2.56 -7.82
C VAL A 92 -6.76 -4.09 -7.80
N ARG A 93 -7.90 -4.57 -8.29
CA ARG A 93 -8.17 -5.99 -8.56
C ARG A 93 -7.86 -6.28 -10.02
N VAL A 94 -6.67 -6.82 -10.29
CA VAL A 94 -6.18 -7.03 -11.67
C VAL A 94 -7.13 -7.89 -12.52
N GLY A 95 -7.74 -8.93 -11.95
CA GLY A 95 -8.69 -9.80 -12.65
C GLY A 95 -9.99 -9.13 -13.09
N ASP A 96 -10.40 -8.06 -12.41
CA ASP A 96 -11.65 -7.34 -12.73
C ASP A 96 -11.40 -6.06 -13.54
N THR A 97 -10.15 -5.64 -13.67
CA THR A 97 -9.77 -4.37 -14.30
C THR A 97 -9.37 -4.59 -15.75
N LEU A 98 -9.68 -3.62 -16.63
CA LEU A 98 -9.26 -3.65 -18.02
C LEU A 98 -7.73 -3.55 -18.18
N PRO A 99 -7.11 -4.26 -19.14
CA PRO A 99 -5.67 -4.25 -19.33
C PRO A 99 -5.13 -2.85 -19.63
N VAL A 100 -5.86 -2.05 -20.42
CA VAL A 100 -5.49 -0.66 -20.74
C VAL A 100 -5.43 0.22 -19.49
N VAL A 101 -6.34 0.02 -18.52
CA VAL A 101 -6.37 0.76 -17.24
C VAL A 101 -5.18 0.34 -16.39
N LEU A 102 -4.91 -0.96 -16.27
CA LEU A 102 -3.79 -1.50 -15.50
C LEU A 102 -2.45 -0.97 -16.00
N VAL A 103 -2.22 -1.11 -17.31
CA VAL A 103 -0.98 -0.65 -17.95
C VAL A 103 -0.86 0.87 -17.87
N GLY A 104 -1.96 1.59 -18.08
CA GLY A 104 -2.01 3.04 -17.95
C GLY A 104 -1.62 3.51 -16.54
N MET A 105 -2.16 2.87 -15.50
CA MET A 105 -1.85 3.19 -14.11
C MET A 105 -0.38 2.92 -13.78
N LEU A 106 0.19 1.81 -14.25
CA LEU A 106 1.62 1.52 -14.09
C LEU A 106 2.50 2.59 -14.76
N ARG A 107 2.15 3.02 -15.98
CA ARG A 107 2.88 4.09 -16.69
C ARG A 107 2.79 5.42 -15.96
N ALA A 108 1.58 5.81 -15.54
CA ALA A 108 1.35 7.09 -14.86
C ALA A 108 2.09 7.19 -13.52
N THR A 109 2.29 6.06 -12.83
CA THR A 109 2.97 6.00 -11.53
C THR A 109 4.45 5.65 -11.61
N PHE A 110 4.98 5.36 -12.81
CA PHE A 110 6.34 4.86 -12.99
C PHE A 110 7.43 5.79 -12.44
N LEU A 111 7.28 7.10 -12.62
CA LEU A 111 8.26 8.09 -12.17
C LEU A 111 8.39 8.13 -10.64
N VAL A 112 7.35 7.73 -9.92
CA VAL A 112 7.29 7.75 -8.45
C VAL A 112 7.28 6.35 -7.84
N ARG A 113 7.56 5.30 -8.63
CA ARG A 113 7.50 3.89 -8.22
C ARG A 113 8.32 3.57 -6.96
N HIS A 114 9.45 4.24 -6.75
CA HIS A 114 10.30 4.04 -5.58
C HIS A 114 9.67 4.54 -4.27
N SER A 115 8.71 5.46 -4.38
CA SER A 115 7.91 5.97 -3.25
C SER A 115 6.64 5.15 -3.01
N LEU A 116 6.39 4.10 -3.80
CA LEU A 116 5.17 3.29 -3.79
C LEU A 116 5.54 1.82 -3.49
N PRO A 117 5.57 1.40 -2.21
CA PRO A 117 6.01 0.06 -1.82
C PRO A 117 5.27 -1.09 -2.52
N ASN A 118 4.00 -0.91 -2.89
CA ASN A 118 3.18 -1.95 -3.54
C ASN A 118 3.31 -1.95 -5.08
N TRP A 119 4.11 -1.05 -5.64
CA TRP A 119 4.26 -0.92 -7.09
C TRP A 119 4.89 -2.16 -7.75
N PRO A 120 5.98 -2.77 -7.20
CA PRO A 120 6.54 -4.00 -7.76
C PRO A 120 5.52 -5.14 -7.78
N ASP A 121 4.77 -5.33 -6.70
CA ASP A 121 3.74 -6.36 -6.58
C ASP A 121 2.58 -6.13 -7.55
N LEU A 122 2.15 -4.87 -7.73
CA LEU A 122 1.16 -4.53 -8.75
C LEU A 122 1.69 -4.91 -10.15
N ARG A 123 2.93 -4.55 -10.47
CA ARG A 123 3.53 -4.87 -11.78
C ARG A 123 3.57 -6.37 -12.04
N ILE A 124 3.97 -7.18 -11.05
CA ILE A 124 3.98 -8.65 -11.17
C ILE A 124 2.57 -9.18 -11.41
N ARG A 125 1.59 -8.74 -10.63
CA ARG A 125 0.18 -9.13 -10.80
C ARG A 125 -0.38 -8.74 -12.17
N VAL A 126 -0.05 -7.54 -12.66
CA VAL A 126 -0.47 -7.07 -13.99
C VAL A 126 0.21 -7.88 -15.11
N ARG A 127 1.50 -8.19 -14.97
CA ARG A 127 2.21 -9.05 -15.95
C ARG A 127 1.49 -10.40 -16.08
N LYS A 128 1.24 -11.07 -14.95
CA LYS A 128 0.53 -12.36 -14.94
C LYS A 128 -0.87 -12.24 -15.54
N GLU A 129 -1.61 -11.20 -15.18
CA GLU A 129 -2.95 -10.97 -15.73
C GLU A 129 -2.94 -10.78 -17.26
N LEU A 130 -1.93 -10.12 -17.82
CA LEU A 130 -1.78 -9.99 -19.27
C LEU A 130 -1.50 -11.34 -19.93
N GLU A 131 -0.63 -12.16 -19.33
CA GLU A 131 -0.33 -13.51 -19.79
C GLU A 131 -1.57 -14.41 -19.75
N ASP A 132 -2.32 -14.38 -18.64
CA ASP A 132 -3.56 -15.15 -18.45
C ASP A 132 -4.64 -14.77 -19.48
N ARG A 133 -4.60 -13.53 -20.00
CA ARG A 133 -5.48 -13.03 -21.06
C ARG A 133 -4.95 -13.27 -22.48
N GLY A 134 -3.84 -13.99 -22.64
CA GLY A 134 -3.23 -14.26 -23.95
C GLY A 134 -2.60 -13.03 -24.61
N MET A 135 -2.27 -12.00 -23.84
CA MET A 135 -1.55 -10.82 -24.33
C MET A 135 -0.04 -11.00 -24.16
N ASP A 136 0.75 -10.29 -24.96
CA ASP A 136 2.21 -10.26 -24.81
C ASP A 136 2.61 -9.23 -23.74
N PRO A 137 2.98 -9.64 -22.51
CA PRO A 137 3.36 -8.72 -21.45
C PRO A 137 4.67 -7.99 -21.74
N THR A 138 5.61 -8.63 -22.45
CA THR A 138 6.93 -8.06 -22.77
C THR A 138 6.76 -6.89 -23.70
N ARG A 139 5.92 -7.04 -24.74
CA ARG A 139 5.57 -5.93 -25.63
C ARG A 139 4.76 -4.85 -24.91
N THR A 140 3.78 -5.26 -24.11
CA THR A 140 2.81 -4.34 -23.50
C THR A 140 3.39 -3.52 -22.36
N LEU A 141 4.27 -4.11 -21.54
CA LEU A 141 4.94 -3.48 -20.41
C LEU A 141 6.35 -2.98 -20.75
N ARG A 142 6.71 -2.93 -22.03
CA ARG A 142 8.00 -2.39 -22.48
C ARG A 142 8.25 -1.00 -21.89
N GLY A 143 9.45 -0.79 -21.37
CA GLY A 143 9.86 0.46 -20.71
C GLY A 143 9.42 0.58 -19.24
N LEU A 144 8.70 -0.41 -18.70
CA LEU A 144 8.36 -0.54 -17.29
C LEU A 144 9.18 -1.66 -16.61
N GLU A 145 10.30 -2.06 -17.22
CA GLU A 145 11.19 -3.10 -16.73
C GLU A 145 12.39 -2.46 -16.05
N ILE A 146 12.38 -2.48 -14.71
CA ILE A 146 13.50 -2.12 -13.83
C ILE A 146 13.46 -3.06 -12.64
#